data_AF-A0A6B9VYY7-F1
#
_entry.id   AF-A0A6B9VYY7-F1
#
_cell.length_a   1.000
_cell.length_b   1.000
_cell.length_c   1.000
_cell.angle_alpha   90.00
_cell.angle_beta   90.00
_cell.angle_gamma   90.00
#
_symmetry.space_group_name_H-M   'P 1'
#
loop_
_entity.id
_entity.type
_entity.pdbx_description
1 polymer ?
#
loop_
_entity_poly.entity_id
_entity_poly.type
_entity_poly.pdbx_seq_one_letter_code
_entity_poly.pdbx_strand_id
1 'polypeptide(L)'
;MGENPILGVVVQTGIINKPSNKKILKWLKCNFQILGIINLPVYAFRKAGSNMKTVLLFLSKYSKPYQFIKDIPNYKIFFSIAEHIGYDSAFKDDFKELPGILKHYKNKTNSKNCFWYNFNKLEYRIDPIYYFNKKFILKQINKLQKQNIKIVQLSEILVDGEVSGKSPRGGII
;
A
#
# COMPACT_ATOMS: atom_id res chain seq x y z
N MET A 1 28.19 15.88 8.66
CA MET A 1 27.49 14.87 7.83
C MET A 1 26.33 15.58 7.15
N GLY A 2 26.36 15.76 5.84
CA GLY A 2 25.27 16.44 5.12
C GLY A 2 23.98 15.62 5.18
N GLU A 3 22.85 16.30 5.35
CA GLU A 3 21.53 15.64 5.29
C GLU A 3 21.35 15.00 3.91
N ASN A 4 20.96 13.72 3.88
CA ASN A 4 20.65 13.05 2.61
C ASN A 4 19.43 13.75 1.97
N PRO A 5 19.49 14.09 0.67
CA PRO A 5 18.42 14.82 0.01
C PRO A 5 17.11 14.02 0.03
N ILE A 6 16.00 14.72 0.30
CA ILE A 6 14.65 14.16 0.38
C ILE A 6 13.84 14.57 -0.85
N LEU A 7 13.15 13.61 -1.44
CA LEU A 7 12.22 13.79 -2.56
C LEU A 7 10.81 13.41 -2.13
N GLY A 8 9.83 14.25 -2.47
CA GLY A 8 8.40 13.92 -2.42
C GLY A 8 7.83 13.90 -3.84
N VAL A 9 7.11 12.84 -4.19
CA VAL A 9 6.51 12.70 -5.53
C VAL A 9 5.10 12.11 -5.45
N VAL A 10 4.22 12.56 -6.34
CA VAL A 10 2.91 11.95 -6.56
C VAL A 10 3.04 10.90 -7.65
N VAL A 11 2.65 9.66 -7.36
CA VAL A 11 2.64 8.58 -8.36
C VAL A 11 1.34 7.79 -8.32
N GLN A 12 0.98 7.16 -9.44
CA GLN A 12 -0.19 6.28 -9.50
C GLN A 12 0.07 4.98 -8.72
N THR A 13 -0.95 4.49 -8.00
CA THR A 13 -0.83 3.26 -7.20
C THR A 13 -0.44 2.04 -8.04
N GLY A 14 -0.80 2.01 -9.33
CA GLY A 14 -0.41 0.93 -10.25
C GLY A 14 1.11 0.75 -10.39
N ILE A 15 1.89 1.83 -10.25
CA ILE A 15 3.36 1.78 -10.33
C ILE A 15 3.94 1.00 -9.14
N ILE A 16 3.33 1.13 -7.97
CA ILE A 16 3.85 0.60 -6.70
C ILE A 16 3.30 -0.77 -6.29
N ASN A 17 2.29 -1.27 -7.01
CA ASN A 17 1.54 -2.47 -6.63
C ASN A 17 1.61 -3.60 -7.67
N LYS A 18 1.88 -3.31 -8.95
CA LYS A 18 1.79 -4.32 -10.02
C LYS A 18 3.03 -5.23 -10.11
N PRO A 19 2.87 -6.55 -10.31
CA PRO A 19 3.98 -7.48 -10.54
C PRO A 19 4.86 -7.10 -11.75
N SER A 20 4.27 -6.53 -12.80
CA SER A 20 5.01 -6.06 -13.98
C SER A 20 6.06 -4.99 -13.65
N ASN A 21 5.87 -4.27 -12.54
CA ASN A 21 6.77 -3.22 -12.05
C ASN A 21 7.83 -3.74 -11.06
N LYS A 22 7.99 -5.06 -10.89
CA LYS A 22 8.98 -5.65 -9.98
C LYS A 22 10.40 -5.10 -10.20
N LYS A 23 10.83 -4.94 -11.46
CA LYS A 23 12.17 -4.42 -11.79
C LYS A 23 12.35 -2.97 -11.32
N ILE A 24 11.35 -2.12 -11.54
CA ILE A 24 11.39 -0.71 -11.13
C ILE A 24 11.33 -0.59 -9.61
N LEU A 25 10.53 -1.42 -8.95
CA LEU A 25 10.41 -1.42 -7.48
C LEU A 25 11.68 -1.94 -6.82
N LYS A 26 12.35 -2.93 -7.42
CA LYS A 26 13.68 -3.35 -7.00
C LYS A 26 14.67 -2.20 -7.13
N TRP A 27 14.72 -1.55 -8.30
CA TRP A 27 15.61 -0.40 -8.53
C TRP A 27 15.34 0.71 -7.49
N LEU A 28 14.08 1.07 -7.27
CA LEU A 28 13.72 2.10 -6.29
C LEU A 28 14.21 1.75 -4.88
N LYS A 29 13.97 0.52 -4.42
CA LYS A 29 14.42 0.04 -3.10
C LYS A 29 15.94 0.05 -2.95
N CYS A 30 16.67 -0.28 -4.02
CA CYS A 30 18.13 -0.29 -4.04
C CYS A 30 18.76 1.11 -4.06
N ASN A 31 18.07 2.12 -4.61
CA ASN A 31 18.61 3.46 -4.79
C ASN A 31 18.15 4.47 -3.72
N PHE A 32 17.02 4.19 -3.07
CA PHE A 32 16.40 5.12 -2.12
C PHE A 32 15.92 4.43 -0.85
N GLN A 33 16.06 5.13 0.27
CA GLN A 33 15.33 4.83 1.49
C GLN A 33 13.91 5.35 1.36
N ILE A 34 12.93 4.46 1.52
CA ILE A 34 11.50 4.83 1.52
C ILE A 34 11.13 5.38 2.90
N LEU A 35 10.89 6.68 3.01
CA LEU A 35 10.54 7.32 4.28
C LEU A 35 9.07 7.10 4.63
N GLY A 36 8.19 7.28 3.65
CA GLY A 36 6.77 7.07 3.84
C GLY A 36 5.97 7.06 2.56
N ILE A 37 4.80 6.42 2.63
CA ILE A 37 3.85 6.29 1.52
C ILE A 37 2.46 6.58 2.06
N ILE A 38 1.78 7.55 1.47
CA ILE A 38 0.44 8.00 1.86
C ILE A 38 -0.49 7.77 0.68
N ASN A 39 -1.44 6.83 0.79
CA ASN A 39 -2.50 6.71 -0.20
C ASN A 39 -3.41 7.93 -0.15
N LEU A 40 -3.75 8.44 -1.32
CA LEU A 40 -4.71 9.52 -1.49
C LEU A 40 -6.05 8.96 -2.00
N PRO A 41 -7.17 9.64 -1.70
CA PRO A 41 -8.45 9.27 -2.27
C PRO A 41 -8.44 9.43 -3.80
N VAL A 42 -9.25 8.63 -4.50
CA VAL A 42 -9.36 8.65 -5.97
C VAL A 42 -9.67 10.04 -6.52
N TYR A 43 -10.41 10.83 -5.76
CA TYR A 43 -10.85 12.16 -6.15
C TYR A 43 -9.79 13.26 -5.92
N ALA A 44 -8.62 12.93 -5.36
CA ALA A 44 -7.60 13.89 -4.98
C ALA A 44 -7.14 14.79 -6.15
N PHE A 45 -7.07 14.27 -7.36
CA PHE A 45 -6.63 15.05 -8.52
C PHE A 45 -7.72 15.27 -9.56
N ARG A 46 -9.00 15.10 -9.20
CA ARG A 46 -10.12 15.29 -10.14
C ARG A 46 -10.25 16.72 -10.64
N LYS A 47 -9.96 17.73 -9.80
CA LYS A 47 -9.91 19.14 -10.23
C LYS A 47 -8.85 19.38 -11.31
N ALA A 48 -7.79 18.57 -11.33
CA ALA A 48 -6.74 18.58 -12.35
C ALA A 48 -7.03 17.60 -13.51
N GLY A 49 -8.25 17.07 -13.63
CA GLY A 49 -8.66 16.16 -14.71
C GLY A 49 -8.25 14.69 -14.51
N SER A 50 -7.71 14.30 -13.35
CA SER A 50 -7.28 12.92 -13.09
C SER A 50 -8.20 12.22 -12.09
N ASN A 51 -8.71 11.04 -12.46
CA ASN A 51 -9.52 10.18 -11.60
C ASN A 51 -8.75 8.93 -11.13
N MET A 52 -7.44 9.04 -10.98
CA MET A 52 -6.56 7.90 -10.71
C MET A 52 -6.24 7.76 -9.22
N LYS A 53 -6.15 6.51 -8.73
CA LYS A 53 -5.59 6.23 -7.41
C LYS A 53 -4.11 6.61 -7.39
N THR A 54 -3.74 7.48 -6.47
CA THR A 54 -2.40 8.02 -6.34
C THR A 54 -1.89 7.89 -4.92
N VAL A 55 -0.57 8.04 -4.76
CA VAL A 55 0.09 8.10 -3.47
C VAL A 55 1.05 9.29 -3.44
N LEU A 56 1.28 9.83 -2.24
CA LEU A 56 2.47 10.62 -1.93
C LEU A 56 3.58 9.66 -1.52
N LEU A 57 4.69 9.68 -2.25
CA LEU A 57 5.86 8.86 -2.00
C LEU A 57 7.02 9.75 -1.57
N PHE A 58 7.54 9.51 -0.36
CA PHE A 58 8.68 10.23 0.21
C PHE A 58 9.91 9.33 0.25
N LEU A 59 11.01 9.79 -0.33
CA LEU A 59 12.26 9.06 -0.52
C LEU A 59 13.44 9.88 -0.01
N SER A 60 14.45 9.21 0.54
CA SER A 60 15.77 9.80 0.79
C SER A 60 16.80 9.04 -0.04
N LYS A 61 17.70 9.77 -0.71
CA LYS A 61 18.73 9.14 -1.54
C LYS A 61 19.79 8.49 -0.66
N TYR A 62 20.17 7.25 -0.95
CA TYR A 62 21.34 6.67 -0.30
C TYR A 62 22.62 7.37 -0.76
N SER A 63 23.62 7.47 0.12
CA SER A 63 24.96 7.93 -0.25
C SER A 63 25.59 7.04 -1.31
N LYS A 64 25.36 5.72 -1.20
CA LYS A 64 25.71 4.71 -2.22
C LYS A 64 24.53 3.75 -2.42
N PRO A 65 24.07 3.54 -3.67
CA PRO A 65 23.03 2.54 -3.97
C PRO A 65 23.48 1.12 -3.60
N TYR A 66 22.51 0.29 -3.19
CA TYR A 66 22.71 -1.13 -2.92
C TYR A 66 22.53 -1.96 -4.19
N GLN A 67 23.33 -3.02 -4.34
CA GLN A 67 23.20 -3.93 -5.47
C GLN A 67 22.05 -4.93 -5.29
N PHE A 68 21.85 -5.44 -4.07
CA PHE A 68 20.79 -6.39 -3.74
C PHE A 68 19.93 -5.90 -2.58
N ILE A 69 18.63 -6.24 -2.62
CA ILE A 69 17.67 -5.86 -1.57
C ILE A 69 18.08 -6.44 -0.21
N LYS A 70 18.68 -7.63 -0.19
CA LYS A 70 19.13 -8.32 1.03
C LYS A 70 20.24 -7.56 1.78
N ASP A 71 20.96 -6.68 1.10
CA ASP A 71 22.06 -5.90 1.68
C ASP A 71 21.57 -4.61 2.34
N ILE A 72 20.30 -4.25 2.13
CA ILE A 72 19.71 -3.03 2.67
C ILE A 72 19.41 -3.26 4.17
N PRO A 73 19.96 -2.43 5.08
CA PRO A 73 19.65 -2.50 6.49
C PRO A 73 18.15 -2.41 6.73
N ASN A 74 17.61 -3.18 7.67
CA ASN A 74 16.19 -3.08 7.98
C ASN A 74 15.88 -1.73 8.64
N TYR A 75 14.86 -1.05 8.14
CA TYR A 75 14.37 0.21 8.69
C TYR A 75 12.83 0.23 8.71
N LYS A 76 12.26 1.24 9.37
CA LYS A 76 10.83 1.45 9.46
C LYS A 76 10.35 2.39 8.36
N ILE A 77 9.28 1.99 7.67
CA ILE A 77 8.59 2.79 6.65
C ILE A 77 7.27 3.24 7.23
N PHE A 78 6.94 4.50 7.04
CA PHE A 78 5.63 5.02 7.45
C PHE A 78 4.59 4.79 6.36
N PHE A 79 3.51 4.07 6.68
CA PHE A 79 2.37 3.89 5.80
C PHE A 79 1.16 4.63 6.32
N SER A 80 0.44 5.29 5.42
CA SER A 80 -0.81 5.96 5.75
C SER A 80 -1.83 5.84 4.61
N ILE A 81 -3.11 5.91 4.97
CA ILE A 81 -4.25 5.95 4.05
C ILE A 81 -5.06 7.20 4.41
N ALA A 82 -4.99 8.23 3.56
CA ALA A 82 -5.81 9.43 3.72
C ALA A 82 -7.15 9.23 3.01
N GLU A 83 -8.23 9.45 3.74
CA GLU A 83 -9.60 9.41 3.23
C GLU A 83 -10.16 10.82 3.04
N HIS A 84 -9.72 11.78 3.88
CA HIS A 84 -10.18 13.17 3.88
C HIS A 84 -9.02 14.15 3.72
N ILE A 85 -8.98 14.85 2.58
CA ILE A 85 -7.87 15.72 2.16
C ILE A 85 -8.23 17.21 2.16
N GLY A 86 -9.36 17.58 2.77
CA GLY A 86 -9.87 18.94 2.82
C GLY A 86 -11.02 19.25 1.85
N TYR A 87 -11.40 18.28 1.02
CA TYR A 87 -12.63 18.31 0.24
C TYR A 87 -13.06 16.88 -0.09
N ASP A 88 -14.35 16.69 -0.38
CA ASP A 88 -14.93 15.40 -0.75
C ASP A 88 -14.94 15.16 -2.27
N SER A 89 -15.53 14.03 -2.69
CA SER A 89 -15.64 13.66 -4.10
C SER A 89 -16.54 14.58 -4.95
N ALA A 90 -17.39 15.39 -4.31
CA ALA A 90 -18.23 16.44 -4.92
C ALA A 90 -17.60 17.83 -4.82
N PHE A 91 -16.35 17.91 -4.36
CA PHE A 91 -15.58 19.14 -4.14
C PHE A 91 -16.14 20.09 -3.08
N LYS A 92 -16.98 19.57 -2.17
CA LYS A 92 -17.40 20.31 -0.98
C LYS A 92 -16.28 20.28 0.05
N ASP A 93 -16.19 21.31 0.88
CA ASP A 93 -15.22 21.38 1.97
C ASP A 93 -15.38 20.19 2.93
N ASP A 94 -14.24 19.69 3.39
CA ASP A 94 -14.13 18.55 4.28
C ASP A 94 -12.95 18.77 5.25
N PHE A 95 -12.82 17.93 6.27
CA PHE A 95 -11.67 18.01 7.17
C PHE A 95 -10.38 17.48 6.51
N LYS A 96 -9.24 17.87 7.10
CA LYS A 96 -7.90 17.55 6.58
C LYS A 96 -7.20 16.57 7.49
N GLU A 97 -6.96 15.35 7.03
CA GLU A 97 -6.20 14.35 7.78
C GLU A 97 -4.68 14.54 7.67
N LEU A 98 -4.19 15.17 6.59
CA LEU A 98 -2.76 15.30 6.31
C LEU A 98 -1.94 15.91 7.48
N PRO A 99 -2.41 16.95 8.20
CA PRO A 99 -1.71 17.44 9.39
C PRO A 99 -1.61 16.41 10.52
N GLY A 100 -2.67 15.62 10.75
CA GLY A 100 -2.67 14.53 11.72
C GLY A 100 -1.74 13.39 11.32
N ILE A 101 -1.73 13.03 10.03
CA ILE A 101 -0.80 12.06 9.45
C ILE A 101 0.66 12.51 9.66
N LEU A 102 0.95 13.78 9.42
CA LEU A 102 2.28 14.35 9.67
C LEU A 102 2.68 14.26 11.15
N LYS A 103 1.74 14.50 12.08
CA LYS A 103 1.98 14.34 13.53
C LYS A 103 2.34 12.89 13.88
N HIS A 104 1.63 11.91 13.32
CA HIS A 104 1.93 10.49 13.51
C HIS A 104 3.30 10.09 12.95
N TYR A 105 3.67 10.63 11.78
CA TYR A 105 5.02 10.45 11.22
C TYR A 105 6.10 11.02 12.14
N LYS A 106 5.98 12.29 12.56
CA LYS A 106 6.96 12.95 13.43
C LYS A 106 7.13 12.24 14.78
N ASN A 107 6.02 11.81 15.37
CA ASN A 107 6.00 11.19 16.70
C ASN A 107 6.24 9.68 16.67
N LYS A 108 6.43 9.08 15.48
CA LYS A 108 6.56 7.63 15.28
C LYS A 108 5.44 6.80 15.91
N THR A 109 4.20 7.29 15.84
CA THR A 109 3.02 6.62 16.40
C THR A 109 2.16 5.95 15.34
N ASN A 110 1.37 4.96 15.76
CA ASN A 110 0.36 4.31 14.91
C ASN A 110 -1.03 4.88 15.21
N SER A 111 -1.94 4.77 14.25
CA SER A 111 -3.36 5.09 14.38
C SER A 111 -4.21 4.07 13.60
N LYS A 112 -5.50 4.35 13.41
CA LYS A 112 -6.39 3.52 12.57
C LYS A 112 -5.87 3.43 11.12
N ASN A 113 -5.40 4.54 10.56
CA ASN A 113 -4.98 4.64 9.16
C ASN A 113 -3.48 4.89 8.98
N CYS A 114 -2.70 5.03 10.06
CA CYS A 114 -1.25 5.23 10.03
C CYS A 114 -0.53 4.08 10.73
N PHE A 115 0.52 3.53 10.13
CA PHE A 115 1.31 2.49 10.78
C PHE A 115 2.74 2.39 10.25
N TRP A 116 3.66 2.00 11.14
CA TRP A 116 5.05 1.73 10.78
C TRP A 116 5.26 0.27 10.38
N TYR A 117 5.89 0.06 9.23
CA TYR A 117 6.15 -1.26 8.66
C TYR A 117 7.65 -1.52 8.52
N ASN A 118 8.10 -2.77 8.71
CA ASN A 118 9.50 -3.12 8.53
C ASN A 118 9.81 -3.30 7.04
N PHE A 119 10.89 -2.67 6.57
CA PHE A 119 11.36 -2.82 5.20
C PHE A 119 11.58 -4.29 4.80
N ASN A 120 12.22 -5.08 5.68
CA ASN A 120 12.50 -6.49 5.40
C ASN A 120 11.26 -7.39 5.31
N LYS A 121 10.09 -6.91 5.73
CA LYS A 121 8.80 -7.60 5.59
C LYS A 121 8.07 -7.23 4.30
N LEU A 122 8.62 -6.28 3.53
CA LEU A 122 8.05 -5.95 2.23
C LEU A 122 8.19 -7.12 1.27
N GLU A 123 7.20 -7.23 0.39
CA GLU A 123 7.25 -8.11 -0.76
C GLU A 123 7.80 -7.29 -1.93
N TYR A 124 7.44 -7.64 -3.16
CA TYR A 124 7.82 -6.80 -4.30
C TYR A 124 7.16 -5.42 -4.27
N ARG A 125 5.90 -5.33 -3.82
CA ARG A 125 5.08 -4.11 -3.77
C ARG A 125 5.41 -3.21 -2.57
N ILE A 126 4.91 -1.98 -2.59
CA ILE A 126 5.04 -1.00 -1.49
C ILE A 126 3.70 -0.28 -1.19
N ASP A 127 2.56 -0.86 -1.58
CA ASP A 127 1.23 -0.25 -1.41
C ASP A 127 0.69 -0.32 0.04
N PRO A 128 0.50 0.82 0.74
CA PRO A 128 -0.07 0.85 2.09
C PRO A 128 -1.38 0.08 2.25
N ILE A 129 -2.30 0.18 1.28
CA ILE A 129 -3.61 -0.49 1.35
C ILE A 129 -3.43 -2.01 1.40
N TYR A 130 -2.51 -2.55 0.61
CA TYR A 130 -2.20 -3.98 0.63
C TYR A 130 -1.73 -4.43 2.01
N TYR A 131 -0.79 -3.71 2.62
CA TYR A 131 -0.24 -4.07 3.92
C TYR A 131 -1.23 -3.87 5.07
N PHE A 132 -2.10 -2.85 4.96
CA PHE A 132 -3.20 -2.63 5.88
C PHE A 132 -4.21 -3.78 5.84
N ASN A 133 -4.69 -4.14 4.65
CA ASN A 133 -5.64 -5.23 4.45
C ASN A 133 -5.05 -6.58 4.87
N LYS A 134 -3.78 -6.84 4.54
CA LYS A 134 -3.08 -8.06 4.95
C LYS A 134 -3.07 -8.22 6.48
N LYS A 135 -2.84 -7.14 7.24
CA LYS A 135 -2.90 -7.16 8.71
C LYS A 135 -4.30 -7.53 9.21
N PHE A 136 -5.34 -6.95 8.62
CA PHE A 136 -6.73 -7.26 8.97
C PHE A 136 -7.09 -8.72 8.66
N ILE A 137 -6.77 -9.19 7.45
CA ILE A 137 -7.04 -10.57 7.00
C ILE A 137 -6.31 -11.58 7.90
N LEU A 138 -5.01 -11.38 8.18
CA LEU A 138 -4.25 -12.27 9.06
C LEU A 138 -4.84 -12.34 10.48
N LYS A 139 -5.36 -11.22 11.00
CA LYS A 139 -6.04 -11.20 12.30
C LYS A 139 -7.29 -12.09 12.29
N GLN A 140 -8.08 -12.04 11.21
CA GLN A 140 -9.28 -12.88 11.08
C GLN A 140 -8.92 -14.36 10.88
N ILE A 141 -7.94 -14.66 10.03
CA ILE A 141 -7.41 -16.01 9.83
C ILE A 141 -7.01 -16.64 11.18
N ASN A 142 -6.23 -15.92 11.98
CA ASN A 142 -5.80 -16.40 13.29
C ASN A 142 -6.97 -16.63 14.26
N LYS A 143 -8.04 -15.82 14.17
CA LYS A 143 -9.25 -16.01 14.98
C LYS A 143 -9.98 -17.30 14.59
N LEU A 144 -10.15 -17.55 13.30
CA LEU A 144 -10.82 -18.75 12.78
C LEU A 144 -10.05 -20.02 13.11
N GLN A 145 -8.72 -20.01 12.97
CA GLN A 145 -7.87 -21.14 13.33
C GLN A 145 -7.97 -21.50 14.82
N LYS A 146 -8.10 -20.50 15.71
CA LYS A 146 -8.35 -20.73 17.15
C LYS A 146 -9.72 -21.36 17.44
N GLN A 147 -10.68 -21.22 16.52
CA GLN A 147 -11.99 -21.87 16.59
C GLN A 147 -11.99 -23.24 15.91
N ASN A 148 -10.80 -23.78 15.62
CA ASN A 148 -10.60 -25.06 14.93
C ASN A 148 -11.23 -25.12 13.52
N ILE A 149 -11.44 -23.95 12.89
CA ILE A 149 -11.94 -23.85 11.52
C ILE A 149 -10.76 -24.02 10.56
N LYS A 150 -10.82 -25.07 9.73
CA LYS A 150 -9.80 -25.33 8.70
C LYS A 150 -9.89 -24.28 7.59
N ILE A 151 -8.79 -23.58 7.34
CA ILE A 151 -8.64 -22.69 6.18
C ILE A 151 -7.89 -23.47 5.11
N VAL A 152 -8.49 -23.58 3.94
CA VAL A 152 -7.94 -24.27 2.76
C VAL A 152 -7.81 -23.30 1.60
N GLN A 153 -6.96 -23.61 0.63
CA GLN A 153 -6.91 -22.82 -0.60
C GLN A 153 -8.23 -22.97 -1.36
N LEU A 154 -8.66 -21.92 -2.06
CA LEU A 154 -9.88 -21.99 -2.86
C LEU A 154 -9.80 -23.14 -3.89
N SER A 155 -8.62 -23.38 -4.48
CA SER A 155 -8.37 -24.50 -5.39
C SER A 155 -8.57 -25.88 -4.78
N GLU A 156 -8.48 -26.02 -3.45
CA GLU A 156 -8.75 -27.29 -2.77
C GLU A 156 -10.25 -27.52 -2.54
N ILE A 157 -11.08 -26.49 -2.71
CA ILE A 157 -12.55 -26.56 -2.62
C ILE A 157 -13.18 -26.61 -4.01
N LEU A 158 -12.53 -26.01 -5.01
CA LEU A 158 -12.99 -26.07 -6.40
C LEU A 158 -12.94 -27.52 -6.86
N VAL A 159 -14.12 -28.10 -7.08
CA VAL A 159 -14.26 -29.39 -7.78
C VAL A 159 -13.84 -29.16 -9.23
N ASP A 160 -13.12 -30.11 -9.83
CA ASP A 160 -12.59 -30.09 -11.21
C ASP A 160 -13.65 -29.88 -12.33
N GLY A 161 -14.89 -29.52 -12.01
CA GLY A 161 -16.02 -29.36 -12.92
C GLY A 161 -16.30 -27.95 -13.45
N GLU A 162 -15.73 -26.87 -12.90
CA GLU A 162 -16.00 -25.49 -13.38
C GLU A 162 -14.82 -24.86 -14.16
N VAL A 163 -14.02 -25.69 -14.85
CA VAL A 163 -13.00 -25.20 -15.80
C VAL A 163 -13.61 -24.83 -17.17
N SER A 164 -14.89 -25.11 -17.40
CA SER A 164 -15.62 -24.61 -18.56
C SER A 164 -16.14 -23.21 -18.24
N GLY A 165 -15.49 -22.17 -18.77
CA GLY A 165 -15.94 -20.77 -18.74
C GLY A 165 -17.26 -20.50 -19.49
N LYS A 166 -18.29 -21.30 -19.25
CA LYS A 166 -19.67 -21.05 -19.65
C LYS A 166 -20.38 -20.47 -18.44
N SER A 167 -20.84 -19.24 -18.56
CA SER A 167 -21.80 -18.64 -17.62
C SER A 167 -22.95 -19.63 -17.38
N PRO A 168 -23.45 -19.79 -16.14
CA PRO A 168 -24.60 -20.63 -15.87
C PRO A 168 -25.74 -20.23 -16.81
N ARG A 169 -26.18 -21.16 -17.68
CA ARG A 169 -27.42 -21.00 -18.43
C ARG A 169 -28.57 -21.21 -17.44
N GLY A 170 -28.98 -20.12 -16.80
CA GLY A 170 -29.99 -20.15 -15.76
C GLY A 170 -30.26 -18.77 -15.16
N GLY A 171 -30.34 -17.74 -16.00
CA GLY A 171 -31.09 -16.55 -15.65
C GLY A 171 -32.57 -16.85 -15.90
N ILE A 172 -33.34 -16.97 -14.82
CA ILE A 172 -34.79 -17.02 -14.85
C ILE A 172 -35.28 -15.72 -15.54
N ILE A 173 -36.17 -15.89 -16.52
CA ILE A 173 -36.97 -14.83 -17.13
C ILE A 173 -37.90 -14.25 -16.08
#